data_AF-A0A9D7LTJ2-F1
#
_entry.id   AF-A0A9D7LTJ2-F1
#
_cell.length_a   1.000
_cell.length_b   1.000
_cell.length_c   1.000
_cell.angle_alpha   90.00
_cell.angle_beta   90.00
_cell.angle_gamma   90.00
#
_symmetry.space_group_name_H-M   'P 1'
#
loop_
_entity.id
_entity.type
_entity.pdbx_description
1 polymer ?
#
loop_
_entity_poly.entity_id
_entity_poly.type
_entity_poly.pdbx_seq_one_letter_code
_entity_poly.pdbx_strand_id
1 'polypeptide(L)'
;MKSVRSLRVEKTVLEWGTWADGRMPANAFPLSKGKSYRLAAGWRWCVHKLSDGARQFRLLVAYDPAKQQFQSWLGIEKGSDQLLVARIEFHDSHGGWHCHWKTGDLKDIVPGTVRAGLKDRSRECSGERRDISDMDANGIAFRVFNVSYRYPIAGAML
;
A
#
# COMPACT_ATOMS: atom_id res chain seq x y z
N MET A 1 -12.42 -8.60 12.94
CA MET A 1 -11.85 -7.24 13.04
C MET A 1 -12.22 -6.51 11.77
N LYS A 2 -12.76 -5.30 11.89
CA LYS A 2 -13.11 -4.49 10.73
C LYS A 2 -11.87 -4.06 9.94
N SER A 3 -11.94 -4.13 8.62
CA SER A 3 -10.90 -3.73 7.67
C SER A 3 -10.36 -2.32 7.93
N VAL A 4 -11.25 -1.36 8.17
CA VAL A 4 -10.91 0.06 8.43
C VAL A 4 -9.98 0.24 9.63
N ARG A 5 -10.03 -0.65 10.64
CA ARG A 5 -9.14 -0.58 11.80
C ARG A 5 -7.68 -0.81 11.40
N SER A 6 -7.43 -1.60 10.35
CA SER A 6 -6.09 -1.86 9.81
C SER A 6 -5.44 -0.61 9.21
N LEU A 7 -6.23 0.40 8.85
CA LEU A 7 -5.70 1.69 8.35
C LEU A 7 -5.19 2.58 9.49
N ARG A 8 -5.80 2.45 10.67
CA ARG A 8 -5.54 3.33 11.82
C ARG A 8 -4.51 2.77 12.79
N VAL A 9 -4.26 1.46 12.78
CA VAL A 9 -3.23 0.87 13.62
C VAL A 9 -1.84 1.33 13.16
N GLU A 10 -1.01 1.74 14.12
CA GLU A 10 0.39 2.09 13.86
C GLU A 10 1.11 0.85 13.32
N LYS A 11 1.96 1.06 12.31
CA LYS A 11 2.81 0.01 11.74
C LYS A 11 4.25 0.47 11.79
N THR A 12 5.17 -0.43 12.11
CA THR A 12 6.61 -0.20 12.00
C THR A 12 7.14 -0.85 10.72
N VAL A 13 8.18 -0.26 10.14
CA VAL A 13 8.86 -0.84 8.98
C VAL A 13 9.75 -1.99 9.45
N LEU A 14 9.52 -3.19 8.91
CA LEU A 14 10.40 -4.35 9.11
C LEU A 14 11.50 -4.40 8.05
N GLU A 15 11.13 -4.16 6.79
CA GLU A 15 12.06 -4.13 5.67
C GLU A 15 11.71 -2.96 4.75
N TRP A 16 12.72 -2.12 4.49
CA TRP A 16 12.61 -1.02 3.55
C TRP A 16 12.65 -1.53 2.12
N GLY A 17 11.67 -1.11 1.31
CA GLY A 17 11.65 -1.38 -0.12
C GLY A 17 12.75 -0.61 -0.85
N THR A 18 13.34 -1.25 -1.85
CA THR A 18 14.20 -0.57 -2.82
C THR A 18 13.36 -0.10 -4.00
N TRP A 19 13.56 1.14 -4.45
CA TRP A 19 12.90 1.67 -5.63
C TRP A 19 13.39 0.99 -6.89
N ALA A 20 12.46 0.61 -7.75
CA ALA A 20 12.71 -0.04 -9.02
C ALA A 20 11.74 0.48 -10.09
N ASP A 21 12.14 0.31 -11.34
CA ASP A 21 11.33 0.62 -12.51
C ASP A 21 10.92 -0.68 -13.22
N GLY A 22 9.86 -0.61 -14.03
CA GLY A 22 9.45 -1.73 -14.89
C GLY A 22 8.71 -2.85 -14.16
N ARG A 23 8.90 -4.10 -14.60
CA ARG A 23 8.07 -5.23 -14.18
C ARG A 23 8.35 -5.66 -12.74
N MET A 24 7.32 -5.60 -11.91
CA MET A 24 7.36 -6.08 -10.53
C MET A 24 7.53 -7.61 -10.44
N PRO A 25 8.51 -8.12 -9.67
CA PRO A 25 8.66 -9.55 -9.37
C PRO A 25 7.37 -10.13 -8.76
N ALA A 26 7.08 -11.41 -9.07
CA ALA A 26 5.84 -12.07 -8.65
C ALA A 26 5.62 -12.06 -7.12
N ASN A 27 6.72 -12.11 -6.37
CA ASN A 27 6.74 -12.16 -4.90
C ASN A 27 6.84 -10.77 -4.22
N ALA A 28 7.01 -9.68 -4.96
CA ALA A 28 7.17 -8.35 -4.36
C ALA A 28 5.85 -7.87 -3.75
N PHE A 29 4.77 -7.91 -4.52
CA PHE A 29 3.41 -7.65 -4.04
C PHE A 29 2.43 -8.71 -4.58
N PRO A 30 2.43 -9.91 -3.97
CA PRO A 30 1.72 -11.07 -4.51
C PRO A 30 0.19 -10.92 -4.47
N LEU A 31 -0.41 -11.47 -5.52
CA LEU A 31 -1.83 -11.68 -5.77
C LEU A 31 -2.04 -13.17 -6.10
N SER A 32 -3.32 -13.57 -6.14
CA SER A 32 -3.70 -14.96 -6.37
C SER A 32 -3.14 -15.53 -7.67
N LYS A 33 -2.89 -16.84 -7.67
CA LYS A 33 -2.35 -17.60 -8.81
C LYS A 33 -0.92 -17.21 -9.21
N GLY A 34 -0.09 -16.86 -8.22
CA GLY A 34 1.34 -16.57 -8.41
C GLY A 34 1.62 -15.30 -9.22
N LYS A 35 0.66 -14.36 -9.25
CA LYS A 35 0.80 -13.09 -9.96
C LYS A 35 1.24 -12.00 -9.00
N SER A 36 2.00 -11.03 -9.46
CA SER A 36 2.16 -9.76 -8.75
C SER A 36 1.13 -8.75 -9.20
N TYR A 37 0.92 -7.73 -8.37
CA TYR A 37 0.24 -6.52 -8.82
C TYR A 37 0.97 -5.91 -10.02
N ARG A 38 0.19 -5.46 -11.02
CA ARG A 38 0.73 -4.93 -12.28
C ARG A 38 0.56 -3.43 -12.32
N LEU A 39 1.67 -2.73 -12.48
CA LEU A 39 1.70 -1.32 -12.81
C LEU A 39 1.87 -1.16 -14.33
N ALA A 40 1.40 -0.04 -14.88
CA ALA A 40 1.63 0.28 -16.27
C ALA A 40 3.11 0.63 -16.52
N ALA A 41 3.52 0.71 -17.78
CA ALA A 41 4.84 1.20 -18.13
C ALA A 41 5.03 2.67 -17.66
N GLY A 42 6.24 3.00 -17.23
CA GLY A 42 6.61 4.33 -16.73
C GLY A 42 6.44 4.52 -15.22
N TRP A 43 5.88 3.53 -14.51
CA TRP A 43 5.77 3.58 -13.05
C TRP A 43 7.08 3.17 -12.39
N ARG A 44 7.48 3.98 -11.41
CA ARG A 44 8.52 3.69 -10.41
C ARG A 44 7.84 3.19 -9.15
N TRP A 45 8.38 2.15 -8.51
CA TRP A 45 7.73 1.49 -7.38
C TRP A 45 8.70 0.93 -6.35
N CYS A 46 8.26 0.83 -5.10
CA CYS A 46 8.91 0.07 -4.04
C CYS A 46 7.86 -0.67 -3.19
N VAL A 47 8.28 -1.72 -2.48
CA VAL A 47 7.41 -2.44 -1.54
C VAL A 47 8.09 -2.54 -0.18
N HIS A 48 7.47 -1.96 0.84
CA HIS A 48 7.92 -2.09 2.22
C HIS A 48 7.21 -3.25 2.90
N LYS A 49 7.92 -3.98 3.77
CA LYS A 49 7.28 -4.90 4.72
C LYS A 49 7.10 -4.21 6.05
N LEU A 50 5.90 -4.31 6.61
CA LEU A 50 5.53 -3.63 7.85
C LEU A 50 4.93 -4.61 8.86
N SER A 51 4.85 -4.19 10.13
CA SER A 51 4.17 -4.93 11.18
C SER A 51 3.43 -4.02 12.16
N ASP A 52 2.28 -4.48 12.66
CA ASP A 52 1.58 -3.89 13.82
C ASP A 52 1.82 -4.68 15.12
N GLY A 53 2.79 -5.61 15.11
CA GLY A 53 3.07 -6.56 16.18
C GLY A 53 2.19 -7.83 16.14
N ALA A 54 1.00 -7.75 15.57
CA ALA A 54 0.09 -8.89 15.43
C ALA A 54 -0.01 -9.43 13.99
N ARG A 55 0.28 -8.59 13.00
CA ARG A 55 0.15 -8.88 11.56
C ARG A 55 1.31 -8.31 10.79
N GLN A 56 1.62 -8.98 9.69
CA GLN A 56 2.52 -8.48 8.68
C GLN A 56 1.73 -7.85 7.54
N PHE A 57 2.30 -6.79 6.99
CA PHE A 57 1.73 -6.03 5.89
C PHE A 57 2.76 -5.85 4.81
N ARG A 58 2.28 -5.65 3.59
CA ARG A 58 3.07 -5.02 2.53
C ARG A 58 2.44 -3.71 2.13
N LEU A 59 3.31 -2.72 1.92
CA LEU A 59 2.94 -1.41 1.43
C LEU A 59 3.63 -1.21 0.08
N LEU A 60 2.85 -1.34 -0.99
CA LEU A 60 3.28 -0.92 -2.32
C LEU A 60 3.17 0.60 -2.40
N VAL A 61 4.25 1.26 -2.78
CA VAL A 61 4.27 2.69 -3.10
C VAL A 61 4.75 2.82 -4.54
N ALA A 62 4.00 3.56 -5.36
CA ALA A 62 4.32 3.71 -6.76
C ALA A 62 3.89 5.09 -7.28
N TYR A 63 4.63 5.62 -8.25
CA TYR A 63 4.25 6.83 -8.96
C TYR A 63 4.76 6.81 -10.41
N ASP A 64 4.10 7.57 -11.26
CA ASP A 64 4.51 7.82 -12.65
C ASP A 64 4.92 9.30 -12.77
N PRO A 65 6.22 9.61 -12.88
CA PRO A 65 6.69 11.00 -12.93
C PRO A 65 6.23 11.74 -14.19
N ALA A 66 6.05 11.03 -15.31
CA ALA A 66 5.65 11.65 -16.57
C ALA A 66 4.16 12.03 -16.55
N LYS A 67 3.32 11.18 -15.94
CA LYS A 67 1.87 11.41 -15.84
C LYS A 67 1.44 12.12 -14.56
N GLN A 68 2.37 12.36 -13.63
CA GLN A 68 2.06 12.91 -12.30
C GLN A 68 0.97 12.09 -11.60
N GLN A 69 1.10 10.77 -11.64
CA GLN A 69 0.17 9.85 -10.99
C GLN A 69 0.83 9.19 -9.80
N PHE A 70 0.05 8.89 -8.77
CA PHE A 70 0.53 8.16 -7.61
C PHE A 70 -0.49 7.11 -7.19
N GLN A 71 0.04 6.01 -6.65
CA GLN A 71 -0.75 4.92 -6.13
C GLN A 71 0.01 4.26 -4.98
N SER A 72 -0.69 4.01 -3.88
CA SER A 72 -0.17 3.16 -2.82
C SER A 72 -1.21 2.20 -2.30
N TRP A 73 -0.84 0.93 -2.13
CA TRP A 73 -1.70 -0.14 -1.64
C TRP A 73 -1.20 -0.71 -0.32
N LEU A 74 -2.12 -0.88 0.61
CA LEU A 74 -1.88 -1.63 1.83
C LEU A 74 -2.50 -3.04 1.70
N GLY A 75 -1.66 -4.05 1.85
CA GLY A 75 -2.05 -5.45 1.93
C GLY A 75 -1.67 -6.07 3.27
N ILE A 76 -2.51 -6.98 3.78
CA ILE A 76 -2.18 -7.83 4.94
C ILE A 76 -1.71 -9.18 4.40
N GLU A 77 -0.56 -9.67 4.86
CA GLU A 77 -0.07 -10.97 4.42
C GLU A 77 -0.98 -12.11 4.90
N LYS A 78 -1.30 -13.05 4.01
CA LYS A 78 -2.08 -14.25 4.34
C LYS A 78 -1.66 -15.43 3.46
N GLY A 79 -0.80 -16.29 4.00
CA GLY A 79 -0.22 -17.40 3.25
C GLY A 79 0.70 -16.88 2.14
N SER A 80 0.52 -17.35 0.91
CA SER A 80 1.25 -16.88 -0.26
C SER A 80 0.67 -15.61 -0.91
N ASP A 81 -0.48 -15.14 -0.42
CA ASP A 81 -1.24 -14.01 -0.97
C ASP A 81 -1.32 -12.85 0.02
N GLN A 82 -2.04 -11.80 -0.36
CA GLN A 82 -2.38 -10.68 0.52
C GLN A 82 -3.88 -10.37 0.51
N LEU A 83 -4.41 -9.92 1.65
CA LEU A 83 -5.69 -9.25 1.73
C LEU A 83 -5.49 -7.77 1.41
N LEU A 84 -5.93 -7.32 0.23
CA LEU A 84 -5.86 -5.90 -0.13
C LEU A 84 -6.95 -5.11 0.61
N VAL A 85 -6.55 -4.24 1.51
CA VAL A 85 -7.48 -3.56 2.43
C VAL A 85 -7.82 -2.15 2.01
N ALA A 86 -6.86 -1.41 1.44
CA ALA A 86 -7.05 -0.03 1.02
C ALA A 86 -5.99 0.41 0.03
N ARG A 87 -6.29 1.51 -0.65
CA ARG A 87 -5.36 2.25 -1.49
C ARG A 87 -5.59 3.75 -1.40
N ILE A 88 -4.54 4.50 -1.69
CA ILE A 88 -4.61 5.93 -2.00
C ILE A 88 -4.10 6.11 -3.42
N GLU A 89 -4.79 6.92 -4.19
CA GLU A 89 -4.51 7.21 -5.59
C GLU A 89 -4.52 8.73 -5.81
N PHE A 90 -3.70 9.21 -6.73
CA PHE A 90 -3.72 10.57 -7.26
C PHE A 90 -3.68 10.52 -8.77
N HIS A 91 -4.63 11.22 -9.39
CA HIS A 91 -4.73 11.35 -10.83
C HIS A 91 -4.97 12.83 -11.17
N ASP A 92 -3.97 13.48 -11.76
CA ASP A 92 -4.03 14.89 -12.17
C ASP A 92 -5.19 15.15 -13.16
N SER A 93 -5.48 14.17 -14.03
CA SER A 93 -6.53 14.30 -15.05
C SER A 93 -7.96 14.09 -14.52
N HIS A 94 -8.16 13.45 -13.36
CA HIS A 94 -9.49 13.10 -12.85
C HIS A 94 -9.53 13.03 -11.31
N GLY A 95 -10.16 14.03 -10.68
CA GLY A 95 -10.59 13.96 -9.27
C GLY A 95 -9.49 14.14 -8.21
N GLY A 96 -8.21 14.25 -8.62
CA GLY A 96 -7.10 14.47 -7.69
C GLY A 96 -6.91 13.29 -6.74
N TRP A 97 -6.73 13.60 -5.45
CA TRP A 97 -6.47 12.59 -4.41
C TRP A 97 -7.75 11.82 -4.06
N HIS A 98 -7.66 10.49 -3.98
CA HIS A 98 -8.77 9.69 -3.49
C HIS A 98 -8.32 8.40 -2.81
N CYS A 99 -9.01 8.06 -1.72
CA CYS A 99 -8.79 6.85 -0.94
C CYS A 99 -9.86 5.82 -1.26
N HIS A 100 -9.48 4.56 -1.39
CA HIS A 100 -10.40 3.42 -1.38
C HIS A 100 -10.11 2.49 -0.20
N TRP A 101 -11.15 1.91 0.37
CA TRP A 101 -11.00 0.88 1.40
C TRP A 101 -12.18 -0.09 1.41
N LYS A 102 -11.87 -1.36 1.70
CA LYS A 102 -12.90 -2.39 1.92
C LYS A 102 -13.68 -2.06 3.18
N THR A 103 -14.99 -2.24 3.16
CA THR A 103 -15.84 -2.15 4.37
C THR A 103 -16.34 -3.52 4.80
N GLY A 104 -16.09 -3.91 6.04
CA GLY A 104 -16.51 -5.20 6.58
C GLY A 104 -15.44 -5.81 7.47
N ASP A 105 -15.53 -7.12 7.76
CA ASP A 105 -14.49 -7.82 8.51
C ASP A 105 -13.39 -8.36 7.59
N LEU A 106 -12.15 -8.38 8.08
CA LEU A 106 -11.00 -8.86 7.31
C LEU A 106 -11.17 -10.30 6.80
N LYS A 107 -11.90 -11.14 7.53
CA LYS A 107 -12.16 -12.53 7.16
C LYS A 107 -12.98 -12.66 5.86
N ASP A 108 -13.71 -11.62 5.49
CA ASP A 108 -14.57 -11.59 4.31
C ASP A 108 -13.84 -11.02 3.07
N ILE A 109 -12.60 -10.56 3.22
CA ILE A 109 -11.75 -10.13 2.10
C ILE A 109 -11.16 -11.38 1.45
N VAL A 110 -11.34 -11.51 0.14
CA VAL A 110 -10.80 -12.61 -0.65
C VAL A 110 -9.31 -12.37 -0.92
N PRO A 111 -8.41 -13.25 -0.43
CA PRO A 111 -6.97 -13.11 -0.66
C PRO A 111 -6.60 -13.02 -2.14
N GLY A 112 -5.61 -12.19 -2.44
CA GLY A 112 -5.02 -12.08 -3.76
C GLY A 112 -5.93 -11.47 -4.82
N THR A 113 -6.96 -10.73 -4.41
CA THR A 113 -7.90 -10.05 -5.31
C THR A 113 -8.01 -8.56 -4.99
N VAL A 114 -8.17 -7.74 -6.03
CA VAL A 114 -8.30 -6.27 -5.91
C VAL A 114 -9.75 -5.85 -5.65
N ARG A 115 -10.70 -6.47 -6.37
CA ARG A 115 -12.12 -6.06 -6.38
C ARG A 115 -13.10 -7.13 -5.88
N ALA A 116 -12.65 -8.34 -5.54
CA ALA A 116 -13.57 -9.38 -5.11
C ALA A 116 -13.92 -9.27 -3.61
N GLY A 117 -15.14 -9.69 -3.26
CA GLY A 117 -15.65 -9.68 -1.90
C GLY A 117 -16.34 -8.36 -1.53
N LEU A 118 -15.92 -7.79 -0.40
CA LEU A 118 -16.57 -6.64 0.25
C LEU A 118 -16.68 -5.39 -0.64
N LYS A 119 -17.73 -4.59 -0.38
CA LYS A 119 -17.91 -3.27 -0.98
C LYS A 119 -16.70 -2.39 -0.71
N ASP A 120 -16.22 -1.77 -1.78
CA ASP A 120 -15.17 -0.75 -1.73
C ASP A 120 -15.83 0.60 -1.51
N ARG A 121 -15.43 1.32 -0.46
CA ARG A 121 -15.80 2.73 -0.30
C ARG A 121 -14.68 3.58 -0.86
N SER A 122 -15.04 4.65 -1.55
CA SER A 122 -14.12 5.68 -1.99
C SER A 122 -14.45 7.02 -1.34
N ARG A 123 -13.43 7.86 -1.21
CA ARG A 123 -13.59 9.26 -0.81
C ARG A 123 -12.55 10.12 -1.51
N GLU A 124 -13.01 11.16 -2.20
CA GLU A 124 -12.15 12.25 -2.67
C GLU A 124 -11.52 12.95 -1.47
N CYS A 125 -10.23 13.19 -1.60
CA CYS A 125 -9.39 13.83 -0.60
C CYS A 125 -8.99 15.20 -1.16
N SER A 126 -9.06 16.23 -0.32
CA SER A 126 -8.52 17.53 -0.69
C SER A 126 -7.00 17.47 -0.71
N GLY A 127 -6.39 18.09 -1.73
CA GLY A 127 -4.94 18.19 -1.83
C GLY A 127 -4.52 18.82 -3.14
N GLU A 128 -3.48 19.62 -3.09
CA GLU A 128 -2.88 20.22 -4.27
C GLU A 128 -2.09 19.18 -5.08
N ARG A 129 -1.91 19.47 -6.37
CA ARG A 129 -0.92 18.82 -7.22
C ARG A 129 0.47 19.02 -6.61
N ARG A 130 1.29 17.97 -6.64
CA ARG A 130 2.68 18.01 -6.22
C ARG A 130 3.51 17.22 -7.18
N ASP A 131 4.72 17.68 -7.47
CA ASP A 131 5.73 16.83 -8.07
C ASP A 131 6.08 15.74 -7.06
N ILE A 132 5.95 14.48 -7.45
CA ILE A 132 6.11 13.35 -6.54
C ILE A 132 7.51 12.75 -6.75
N SER A 133 8.39 12.91 -5.76
CA SER A 133 9.64 12.17 -5.67
C SER A 133 9.49 10.85 -4.91
N ASP A 134 10.53 10.01 -4.92
CA ASP A 134 10.66 8.82 -4.07
C ASP A 134 10.37 9.15 -2.58
N MET A 135 10.83 10.31 -2.09
CA MET A 135 10.63 10.75 -0.71
C MET A 135 9.18 11.17 -0.46
N ASP A 136 8.59 11.95 -1.38
CA ASP A 136 7.20 12.41 -1.27
C ASP A 136 6.23 11.23 -1.31
N ALA A 137 6.45 10.29 -2.23
CA ALA A 137 5.63 9.10 -2.38
C ALA A 137 5.59 8.27 -1.09
N ASN A 138 6.75 8.04 -0.47
CA ASN A 138 6.82 7.36 0.82
C ASN A 138 6.16 8.18 1.93
N GLY A 139 6.44 9.48 2.02
CA GLY A 139 5.85 10.37 3.02
C GLY A 139 4.32 10.36 3.00
N ILE A 140 3.73 10.41 1.80
CA ILE A 140 2.28 10.34 1.58
C ILE A 140 1.74 8.98 2.02
N ALA A 141 2.31 7.89 1.50
CA ALA A 141 1.86 6.54 1.82
C ALA A 141 1.95 6.24 3.32
N PHE A 142 3.07 6.59 3.95
CA PHE A 142 3.34 6.31 5.36
C PHE A 142 2.38 7.08 6.25
N ARG A 143 2.11 8.34 5.93
CA ARG A 143 1.12 9.15 6.65
C ARG A 143 -0.28 8.56 6.54
N VAL A 144 -0.72 8.19 5.33
CA VAL A 144 -2.06 7.64 5.09
C VAL A 144 -2.27 6.30 5.81
N PHE A 145 -1.25 5.43 5.83
CA PHE A 145 -1.36 4.09 6.40
C PHE A 145 -0.82 3.97 7.83
N ASN A 146 -0.58 5.10 8.50
CA ASN A 146 -0.08 5.20 9.87
C ASN A 146 1.20 4.38 10.10
N VAL A 147 2.20 4.59 9.25
CA VAL A 147 3.51 3.94 9.35
C VAL A 147 4.48 4.85 10.08
N SER A 148 5.11 4.35 11.15
CA SER A 148 6.11 5.08 11.90
C SER A 148 7.54 4.76 11.45
N TYR A 149 8.36 5.80 11.41
CA TYR A 149 9.80 5.76 11.08
C TYR A 149 10.65 5.29 12.27
N ARG A 150 10.17 4.32 13.06
CA ARG A 150 11.00 3.78 14.13
C ARG A 150 12.03 2.86 13.49
N TYR A 151 13.30 3.29 13.52
CA TYR A 151 14.40 2.34 13.34
C TYR A 151 14.23 1.23 14.40
N PRO A 152 14.40 -0.05 14.04
CA PRO A 152 14.55 -1.07 15.07
C PRO A 152 15.70 -0.62 15.96
N ILE A 153 15.40 -0.37 17.23
CA ILE A 153 16.44 -0.15 18.23
C ILE A 153 17.19 -1.46 18.28
N ALA A 154 18.39 -1.50 17.70
CA ALA A 154 19.31 -2.60 17.88
C ALA A 154 19.60 -2.70 19.39
N GLY A 155 18.94 -3.62 20.10
CA GLY A 155 19.24 -3.84 21.52
C GLY A 155 18.07 -4.07 22.49
N ALA A 156 16.99 -4.74 22.08
CA ALA A 156 16.08 -5.38 23.04
C ALA A 156 16.12 -6.91 22.89
N MET A 157 17.30 -7.48 23.10
CA MET A 157 17.41 -8.81 23.71
C MET A 157 17.69 -8.59 25.19
N LEU A 158 16.64 -8.71 26.01
CA LEU A 158 16.70 -9.15 27.40
C LEU A 158 15.43 -9.96 27.68
#